data_AF-A0AA51ZXG9-F1
#
_entry.id   AF-A0AA51ZXG9-F1
#
_cell.length_a   1.000
_cell.length_b   1.000
_cell.length_c   1.000
_cell.angle_alpha   90.00
_cell.angle_beta   90.00
_cell.angle_gamma   90.00
#
_symmetry.space_group_name_H-M   'P 1'
#
loop_
_entity.id
_entity.type
_entity.pdbx_description
1 polymer ?
#
loop_
_entity_poly.entity_id
_entity_poly.type
_entity_poly.pdbx_seq_one_letter_code
_entity_poly.pdbx_strand_id
1 'polypeptide(L)'
;MPIDNSLNSEQQSHEMEEIVGKVPNWITRWGITVLFFVALIGAFISAFIQFPDTISADVIIQALEQPGKVSLTRDDASQEFIFMVKDEDFVKPGDTLFIHKNDKLKINKPIITPMSGQVFITKGIDADNTQDYLVWVVPKTTDFEVKLKYPLKGSGKIENGQEVVINIQNYPPSDFGYLTGKISKILPVPLEGQMQAYVKLDSMKLKTNTGKILPLDYLMEGKAEIILENRTIAKRIFGNILP
;
A
#
# COMPACT_ATOMS: atom_id res chain seq x y z
N MET A 1 -68.56 65.85 -31.16
CA MET A 1 -68.00 64.54 -31.57
C MET A 1 -66.50 64.70 -31.74
N PRO A 2 -65.68 63.86 -31.09
CA PRO A 2 -64.50 63.30 -31.72
C PRO A 2 -64.69 61.79 -31.91
N ILE A 3 -64.22 61.34 -33.06
CA ILE A 3 -64.33 59.98 -33.59
C ILE A 3 -63.01 59.26 -33.29
N ASP A 4 -63.17 58.10 -32.66
CA ASP A 4 -62.42 56.87 -32.85
C ASP A 4 -60.92 56.85 -32.53
N ASN A 5 -60.62 56.28 -31.36
CA ASN A 5 -59.27 55.85 -30.96
C ASN A 5 -59.29 54.40 -30.43
N SER A 6 -60.38 53.66 -30.66
CA SER A 6 -60.61 52.30 -30.12
C SER A 6 -60.23 51.19 -31.11
N LEU A 7 -60.27 51.46 -32.42
CA LEU A 7 -59.90 50.46 -33.43
C LEU A 7 -58.39 50.16 -33.47
N ASN A 8 -57.54 51.09 -33.02
CA ASN A 8 -56.10 50.89 -33.00
C ASN A 8 -55.61 50.03 -31.81
N SER A 9 -56.33 50.03 -30.69
CA SER A 9 -55.93 49.24 -29.51
C SER A 9 -56.30 47.77 -29.61
N GLU A 10 -57.43 47.43 -30.24
CA GLU A 10 -57.88 46.04 -30.41
C GLU A 10 -57.11 45.27 -31.50
N GLN A 11 -56.68 45.95 -32.58
CA GLN A 11 -55.79 45.32 -33.58
C GLN A 11 -54.38 45.06 -33.03
N GLN A 12 -53.85 45.96 -32.19
CA GLN A 12 -52.53 45.76 -31.59
C GLN A 12 -52.52 44.67 -30.52
N SER A 13 -53.61 44.46 -29.77
CA SER A 13 -53.67 43.38 -28.76
C SER A 13 -53.81 41.98 -29.38
N HIS A 14 -54.57 41.82 -30.46
CA HIS A 14 -54.74 40.53 -31.14
C HIS A 14 -53.51 40.10 -31.97
N GLU A 15 -52.68 41.03 -32.47
CA GLU A 15 -51.40 40.69 -33.11
C GLU A 15 -50.31 40.34 -32.09
N MET A 16 -50.33 40.96 -30.91
CA MET A 16 -49.35 40.67 -29.85
C MET A 16 -49.49 39.25 -29.29
N GLU A 17 -50.71 38.68 -29.31
CA GLU A 17 -51.01 37.34 -28.81
C GLU A 17 -50.60 36.20 -29.76
N GLU A 18 -50.34 36.48 -31.05
CA GLU A 18 -49.90 35.46 -32.02
C GLU A 18 -48.36 35.27 -32.05
N ILE A 19 -47.62 36.19 -31.42
CA ILE A 19 -46.14 36.21 -31.37
C ILE A 19 -45.62 35.47 -30.12
N VAL A 20 -46.44 35.31 -29.07
CA VAL A 20 -46.01 34.77 -27.76
C VAL A 20 -45.87 33.24 -27.72
N GLY A 21 -46.29 32.52 -28.77
CA GLY A 21 -46.46 31.06 -28.67
C GLY A 21 -45.30 30.15 -29.12
N LYS A 22 -44.23 30.66 -29.75
CA LYS A 22 -43.28 29.78 -30.47
C LYS A 22 -41.85 30.16 -30.17
N VAL A 23 -41.18 29.33 -29.38
CA VAL A 23 -39.74 29.42 -29.11
C VAL A 23 -39.03 29.51 -30.46
N PRO A 24 -38.28 30.58 -30.75
CA PRO A 24 -37.77 30.80 -32.08
C PRO A 24 -36.75 29.72 -32.46
N ASN A 25 -36.87 29.21 -33.68
CA ASN A 25 -36.12 28.06 -34.19
C ASN A 25 -34.59 28.26 -34.18
N TRP A 26 -34.10 29.51 -34.10
CA TRP A 26 -32.67 29.76 -33.95
C TRP A 26 -32.17 29.38 -32.55
N ILE A 27 -32.93 29.67 -31.48
CA ILE A 27 -32.56 29.29 -30.11
C ILE A 27 -32.51 27.78 -29.95
N THR A 28 -33.46 27.06 -30.53
CA THR A 28 -33.48 25.59 -30.47
C THR A 28 -32.32 24.96 -31.25
N ARG A 29 -31.95 25.50 -32.42
CA ARG A 29 -30.79 25.03 -33.21
C ARG A 29 -29.44 25.31 -32.54
N TRP A 30 -29.24 26.50 -31.96
CA TRP A 30 -28.00 26.82 -31.27
C TRP A 30 -27.89 26.12 -29.91
N GLY A 31 -29.01 25.91 -29.22
CA GLY A 31 -29.04 25.14 -27.98
C GLY A 31 -28.63 23.68 -28.20
N ILE A 32 -29.19 23.00 -29.20
CA ILE A 32 -28.82 21.61 -29.49
C ILE A 32 -27.38 21.47 -29.97
N THR A 33 -26.85 22.42 -30.76
CA THR A 33 -25.45 22.35 -31.20
C THR A 33 -24.49 22.55 -30.03
N VAL A 34 -24.77 23.49 -29.13
CA VAL A 34 -23.96 23.70 -27.91
C VAL A 34 -24.00 22.44 -27.04
N LEU A 35 -25.18 21.88 -26.77
CA LEU A 35 -25.33 20.63 -26.00
C LEU A 35 -24.59 19.47 -26.65
N PHE A 36 -24.68 19.33 -27.98
CA PHE A 36 -23.99 18.30 -28.73
C PHE A 36 -22.46 18.43 -28.62
N PHE A 37 -21.92 19.65 -28.73
CA PHE A 37 -20.48 19.90 -28.55
C PHE A 37 -20.01 19.61 -27.12
N VAL A 38 -20.77 20.01 -26.10
CA VAL A 38 -20.45 19.68 -24.70
C VAL A 38 -20.41 18.16 -24.49
N ALA A 39 -21.39 17.42 -25.03
CA ALA A 39 -21.41 15.97 -24.99
C ALA A 39 -20.21 15.34 -25.72
N LEU A 40 -19.85 15.86 -26.90
CA LEU A 40 -18.68 15.42 -27.66
C LEU A 40 -17.37 15.65 -26.90
N ILE A 41 -17.21 16.82 -26.27
CA ILE A 41 -16.05 17.13 -25.44
C ILE A 41 -15.95 16.17 -24.26
N GLY A 42 -17.06 15.90 -23.57
CA GLY A 42 -17.10 14.93 -22.47
C GLY A 42 -16.72 13.52 -22.91
N ALA A 43 -17.26 13.06 -24.05
CA ALA A 43 -16.93 11.76 -24.63
C ALA A 43 -15.45 11.69 -25.06
N PHE A 44 -14.92 12.77 -25.65
CA PHE A 44 -13.52 12.87 -26.04
C PHE A 44 -12.61 12.81 -24.82
N ILE A 45 -12.86 13.62 -23.79
CA ILE A 45 -12.08 13.60 -22.53
C ILE A 45 -12.13 12.20 -21.89
N SER A 46 -13.31 11.59 -21.81
CA SER A 46 -13.50 10.23 -21.27
C SER A 46 -12.71 9.17 -22.05
N ALA A 47 -12.53 9.35 -23.37
CA ALA A 47 -11.74 8.46 -24.19
C ALA A 47 -10.22 8.62 -23.96
N PHE A 48 -9.75 9.75 -23.44
CA PHE A 48 -8.33 10.01 -23.18
C PHE A 48 -7.91 9.72 -21.73
N ILE A 49 -8.81 9.85 -20.75
CA ILE A 49 -8.47 9.59 -19.34
C ILE A 49 -8.38 8.09 -19.06
N GLN A 50 -7.21 7.65 -18.59
CA GLN A 50 -6.97 6.28 -18.14
C GLN A 50 -7.48 6.09 -16.71
N PHE A 51 -8.21 4.99 -16.49
CA PHE A 51 -8.72 4.57 -15.19
C PHE A 51 -8.57 3.05 -15.08
N PRO A 52 -7.39 2.57 -14.63
CA PRO A 52 -7.08 1.15 -14.63
C PRO A 52 -8.07 0.35 -13.76
N ASP A 53 -8.29 -0.90 -14.15
CA ASP A 53 -8.98 -1.87 -13.30
C ASP A 53 -7.97 -2.42 -12.29
N THR A 54 -8.28 -2.34 -11.00
CA THR A 54 -7.37 -2.75 -9.93
C THR A 54 -8.02 -3.72 -8.95
N ILE A 55 -7.20 -4.60 -8.35
CA ILE A 55 -7.60 -5.44 -7.21
C ILE A 55 -6.85 -4.96 -5.97
N SER A 56 -7.60 -4.64 -4.92
CA SER A 56 -7.04 -4.32 -3.62
C SER A 56 -6.51 -5.57 -2.92
N ALA A 57 -5.29 -5.47 -2.40
CA ALA A 57 -4.58 -6.51 -1.69
C ALA A 57 -3.99 -5.94 -0.38
N ASP A 58 -3.80 -6.80 0.60
CA ASP A 58 -2.93 -6.49 1.74
C ASP A 58 -1.49 -6.79 1.35
N VAL A 59 -0.57 -5.95 1.80
CA VAL A 59 0.86 -6.13 1.54
C VAL A 59 1.64 -6.19 2.84
N ILE A 60 2.58 -7.12 2.87
CA ILE A 60 3.52 -7.31 3.95
C ILE A 60 4.93 -7.25 3.36
N ILE A 61 5.73 -6.31 3.83
CA ILE A 61 7.17 -6.25 3.56
C ILE A 61 7.87 -6.81 4.80
N GLN A 62 8.66 -7.85 4.60
CA GLN A 62 9.34 -8.54 5.70
C GLN A 62 10.84 -8.61 5.40
N ALA A 63 11.66 -8.26 6.39
CA ALA A 63 13.09 -8.44 6.29
C ALA A 63 13.45 -9.93 6.28
N LEU A 64 14.41 -10.34 5.45
CA LEU A 64 14.80 -11.75 5.34
C LEU A 64 15.46 -12.28 6.62
N GLU A 65 16.20 -11.43 7.33
CA GLU A 65 16.83 -11.78 8.60
C GLU A 65 16.07 -11.11 9.76
N GLN A 66 15.66 -11.90 10.75
CA GLN A 66 14.95 -11.38 11.93
C GLN A 66 15.86 -11.40 13.17
N PRO A 67 15.64 -10.52 14.16
CA PRO A 67 16.46 -10.50 15.37
C PRO A 67 16.44 -11.84 16.10
N GLY A 68 17.62 -12.33 16.45
CA GLY A 68 17.76 -13.47 17.36
C GLY A 68 17.56 -13.02 18.81
N LYS A 69 16.70 -13.71 19.55
CA LYS A 69 16.57 -13.54 21.01
C LYS A 69 17.23 -14.69 21.75
N VAL A 70 18.10 -14.36 22.69
CA VAL A 70 18.60 -15.31 23.70
C VAL A 70 18.15 -14.82 25.07
N SER A 71 17.19 -15.52 25.67
CA SER A 71 16.76 -15.25 27.05
C SER A 71 17.65 -15.99 28.04
N LEU A 72 18.09 -15.29 29.07
CA LEU A 72 18.78 -15.87 30.22
C LEU A 72 17.89 -15.73 31.44
N THR A 73 17.45 -16.86 31.97
CA THR A 73 16.76 -16.94 33.25
C THR A 73 17.67 -17.56 34.27
N ARG A 74 17.79 -16.93 35.45
CA ARG A 74 18.65 -17.43 36.53
C ARG A 74 17.85 -18.38 37.43
N ASP A 75 18.02 -19.68 37.25
CA ASP A 75 17.33 -20.72 38.04
C ASP A 75 18.02 -21.06 39.37
N ASP A 76 19.32 -20.73 39.53
CA ASP A 76 20.09 -21.01 40.75
C ASP A 76 21.05 -19.85 41.09
N ALA A 77 21.25 -19.59 42.38
CA ALA A 77 22.26 -18.67 42.89
C ALA A 77 23.70 -19.03 42.46
N SER A 78 24.00 -20.27 42.06
CA SER A 78 25.32 -20.69 41.53
C SER A 78 25.53 -20.47 40.03
N GLN A 79 24.57 -19.87 39.33
CA GLN A 79 24.72 -19.49 37.93
C GLN A 79 25.41 -18.13 37.80
N GLU A 80 26.45 -18.08 36.99
CA GLU A 80 27.19 -16.87 36.64
C GLU A 80 27.19 -16.72 35.11
N PHE A 81 26.86 -15.52 34.64
CA PHE A 81 26.88 -15.16 33.23
C PHE A 81 28.02 -14.17 33.00
N ILE A 82 29.05 -14.62 32.28
CA ILE A 82 30.21 -13.78 31.94
C ILE A 82 30.00 -13.27 30.51
N PHE A 83 29.66 -12.00 30.38
CA PHE A 83 29.49 -11.35 29.09
C PHE A 83 30.84 -11.13 28.40
N MET A 84 30.96 -11.59 27.16
CA MET A 84 32.13 -11.39 26.31
C MET A 84 31.95 -10.22 25.33
N VAL A 85 30.74 -9.67 25.27
CA VAL A 85 30.34 -8.53 24.44
C VAL A 85 29.68 -7.45 25.30
N LYS A 86 29.76 -6.20 24.85
CA LYS A 86 29.10 -5.05 25.47
C LYS A 86 27.81 -4.72 24.73
N ASP A 87 26.98 -3.91 25.39
CA ASP A 87 25.80 -3.34 24.74
C ASP A 87 26.24 -2.51 23.52
N GLU A 88 25.49 -2.62 22.42
CA GLU A 88 25.75 -2.03 21.11
C GLU A 88 26.95 -2.60 20.32
N ASP A 89 27.65 -3.64 20.80
CA ASP A 89 28.74 -4.27 20.04
C ASP A 89 28.23 -4.99 18.79
N PHE A 90 29.04 -5.00 17.72
CA PHE A 90 28.73 -5.75 16.50
C PHE A 90 29.39 -7.14 16.54
N VAL A 91 28.61 -8.19 16.28
CA VAL A 91 29.03 -9.59 16.34
C VAL A 91 28.81 -10.31 15.00
N LYS A 92 29.49 -11.43 14.80
CA LYS A 92 29.43 -12.32 13.62
C LYS A 92 29.09 -13.77 14.04
N PRO A 93 28.59 -14.62 13.12
CA PRO A 93 28.32 -16.01 13.40
C PRO A 93 29.52 -16.72 14.03
N GLY A 94 29.31 -17.36 15.18
CA GLY A 94 30.35 -18.03 15.96
C GLY A 94 30.97 -17.19 17.07
N ASP A 95 30.75 -15.88 17.11
CA ASP A 95 31.22 -15.04 18.20
C ASP A 95 30.50 -15.42 19.50
N THR A 96 31.26 -15.48 20.61
CA THR A 96 30.69 -15.80 21.93
C THR A 96 30.09 -14.56 22.55
N LEU A 97 28.80 -14.61 22.87
CA LEU A 97 28.07 -13.54 23.53
C LEU A 97 28.36 -13.56 25.03
N PHE A 98 28.20 -14.73 25.64
CA PHE A 98 28.46 -14.94 27.07
C PHE A 98 28.79 -16.39 27.36
N ILE A 99 29.42 -16.62 28.50
CA ILE A 99 29.70 -17.95 29.03
C ILE A 99 28.70 -18.23 30.15
N HIS A 100 27.93 -19.31 30.02
CA HIS A 100 27.09 -19.81 31.10
C HIS A 100 27.93 -20.76 31.97
N LYS A 101 28.17 -20.32 33.20
CA LYS A 101 28.92 -21.08 34.20
C LYS A 101 27.99 -21.49 35.35
N ASN A 102 28.03 -22.76 35.73
CA ASN A 102 27.37 -23.26 36.93
C ASN A 102 28.35 -24.18 37.69
N ASP A 103 28.82 -23.70 38.83
CA ASP A 103 29.85 -24.38 39.62
C ASP A 103 29.34 -25.71 40.23
N LYS A 104 28.05 -25.81 40.58
CA LYS A 104 27.45 -27.04 41.13
C LYS A 104 27.34 -28.14 40.08
N LEU A 105 26.97 -27.77 38.86
CA LEU A 105 26.75 -28.70 37.75
C LEU A 105 28.00 -28.89 36.87
N LYS A 106 29.11 -28.21 37.19
CA LYS A 106 30.34 -28.15 36.36
C LYS A 106 30.05 -27.75 34.89
N ILE A 107 29.04 -26.91 34.68
CA ILE A 107 28.69 -26.42 33.35
C ILE A 107 29.58 -25.21 33.06
N ASN A 108 30.27 -25.25 31.93
CA ASN A 108 30.98 -24.12 31.35
C ASN A 108 30.77 -24.16 29.84
N LYS A 109 29.69 -23.52 29.36
CA LYS A 109 29.29 -23.57 27.96
C LYS A 109 29.26 -22.16 27.37
N PRO A 110 30.01 -21.89 26.29
CA PRO A 110 29.89 -20.63 25.56
C PRO A 110 28.55 -20.61 24.80
N ILE A 111 27.86 -19.48 24.87
CA ILE A 111 26.70 -19.21 24.02
C ILE A 111 27.15 -18.28 22.90
N ILE A 112 27.09 -18.82 21.68
CA ILE A 112 27.52 -18.14 20.46
C ILE A 112 26.31 -17.60 19.69
N THR A 113 26.50 -16.53 18.94
CA THR A 113 25.48 -16.05 17.99
C THR A 113 25.54 -16.85 16.67
N PRO A 114 24.41 -17.28 16.11
CA PRO A 114 24.36 -17.87 14.77
C PRO A 114 24.36 -16.81 13.65
N MET A 115 24.27 -15.51 13.98
CA MET A 115 24.05 -14.44 13.00
C MET A 115 24.89 -13.19 13.27
N SER A 116 25.06 -12.36 12.24
CA SER A 116 25.73 -11.07 12.38
C SER A 116 24.73 -10.00 12.82
N GLY A 117 25.14 -9.08 13.69
CA GLY A 117 24.25 -8.00 14.10
C GLY A 117 24.80 -7.16 15.24
N GLN A 118 24.03 -6.14 15.61
CA GLN A 118 24.29 -5.32 16.78
C GLN A 118 23.66 -5.97 18.02
N VAL A 119 24.41 -6.04 19.11
CA VAL A 119 23.97 -6.63 20.36
C VAL A 119 23.20 -5.59 21.18
N PHE A 120 22.05 -5.97 21.73
CA PHE A 120 21.34 -5.19 22.74
C PHE A 120 21.14 -6.03 23.99
N ILE A 121 21.61 -5.54 25.13
CA ILE A 121 21.54 -6.24 26.41
C ILE A 121 20.55 -5.50 27.31
N THR A 122 19.42 -6.14 27.62
CA THR A 122 18.44 -5.61 28.55
C THR A 122 18.44 -6.42 29.83
N LYS A 123 18.46 -5.74 30.97
CA LYS A 123 18.34 -6.38 32.28
C LYS A 123 16.87 -6.36 32.73
N GLY A 124 16.26 -7.54 32.82
CA GLY A 124 14.95 -7.75 33.40
C GLY A 124 15.03 -8.03 34.89
N ILE A 125 13.95 -7.70 35.60
CA ILE A 125 13.70 -8.14 36.98
C ILE A 125 12.36 -8.86 36.91
N ASP A 126 12.35 -10.17 37.14
CA ASP A 126 11.09 -10.93 37.24
C ASP A 126 10.43 -10.70 38.62
N ALA A 127 9.16 -11.08 38.76
CA ALA A 127 8.38 -10.99 40.01
C ALA A 127 9.06 -11.71 41.19
N ASP A 128 9.90 -12.72 40.89
CA ASP A 128 10.67 -13.48 41.87
C ASP A 128 12.06 -12.86 42.18
N ASN A 129 12.34 -11.61 41.75
CA ASN A 129 13.63 -10.91 41.89
C ASN A 129 14.83 -11.60 41.22
N THR A 130 14.55 -12.49 40.27
CA THR A 130 15.56 -13.12 39.44
C THR A 130 16.13 -12.10 38.44
N GLN A 131 17.45 -11.90 38.44
CA GLN A 131 18.11 -11.06 37.43
C GLN A 131 18.20 -11.83 36.12
N ASP A 132 17.33 -11.45 35.19
CA ASP A 132 17.31 -12.01 33.84
C ASP A 132 18.02 -11.06 32.88
N TYR A 133 18.87 -11.61 32.04
CA TYR A 133 19.51 -10.86 30.97
C TYR A 133 18.89 -11.29 29.64
N LEU A 134 18.32 -10.33 28.91
CA LEU A 134 17.88 -10.55 27.54
C LEU A 134 18.95 -10.01 26.62
N VAL A 135 19.55 -10.90 25.84
CA VAL A 135 20.52 -10.54 24.80
C VAL A 135 19.85 -10.69 23.45
N TRP A 136 19.77 -9.58 22.73
CA TRP A 136 19.28 -9.53 21.36
C TRP A 136 20.44 -9.37 20.41
N VAL A 137 20.43 -10.10 19.30
CA VAL A 137 21.31 -9.83 18.15
C VAL A 137 20.44 -9.36 17.00
N VAL A 138 20.59 -8.09 16.66
CA VAL A 138 19.74 -7.36 15.72
C VAL A 138 20.50 -7.22 14.40
N PRO A 139 20.17 -8.00 13.35
CA PRO A 139 20.89 -7.94 12.09
C PRO A 139 20.58 -6.63 11.35
N LYS A 140 21.59 -6.09 10.66
CA LYS A 140 21.39 -4.97 9.74
C LYS A 140 20.82 -5.50 8.43
N THR A 141 19.50 -5.55 8.33
CA THR A 141 18.80 -6.08 7.18
C THR A 141 18.84 -5.09 6.02
N THR A 142 19.28 -5.55 4.85
CA THR A 142 19.14 -4.82 3.59
C THR A 142 18.19 -5.52 2.65
N ASP A 143 18.06 -6.84 2.80
CA ASP A 143 17.21 -7.66 1.96
C ASP A 143 15.84 -7.85 2.60
N PHE A 144 14.82 -7.74 1.76
CA PHE A 144 13.43 -7.88 2.15
C PHE A 144 12.66 -8.61 1.06
N GLU A 145 11.54 -9.19 1.46
CA GLU A 145 10.56 -9.78 0.57
C GLU A 145 9.23 -9.03 0.68
N VAL A 146 8.53 -8.89 -0.44
CA VAL A 146 7.22 -8.24 -0.51
C VAL A 146 6.18 -9.29 -0.87
N LYS A 147 5.24 -9.53 0.05
CA LYS A 147 4.15 -10.49 -0.09
C LYS A 147 2.82 -9.76 -0.18
N LEU A 148 2.00 -10.14 -1.15
CA LEU A 148 0.61 -9.73 -1.27
C LEU A 148 -0.30 -10.84 -0.76
N LYS A 149 -1.40 -10.43 -0.11
CA LYS A 149 -2.56 -11.26 0.19
C LYS A 149 -3.78 -10.63 -0.47
N TYR A 150 -4.44 -11.36 -1.35
CA TYR A 150 -5.56 -10.84 -2.14
C TYR A 150 -6.70 -11.87 -2.20
N PRO A 151 -7.95 -11.43 -2.38
CA PRO A 151 -9.09 -12.34 -2.37
C PRO A 151 -9.04 -13.33 -3.54
N LEU A 152 -9.54 -14.55 -3.33
CA LEU A 152 -9.72 -15.53 -4.40
C LEU A 152 -10.68 -15.03 -5.49
N LYS A 153 -11.65 -14.18 -5.14
CA LYS A 153 -12.57 -13.58 -6.10
C LYS A 153 -11.82 -12.62 -7.03
N GLY A 154 -11.85 -12.92 -8.34
CA GLY A 154 -11.18 -12.10 -9.36
C GLY A 154 -9.69 -12.42 -9.55
N SER A 155 -9.13 -13.36 -8.79
CA SER A 155 -7.72 -13.75 -8.90
C SER A 155 -7.33 -14.33 -10.25
N GLY A 156 -8.29 -14.89 -11.01
CA GLY A 156 -8.05 -15.41 -12.35
C GLY A 156 -7.62 -14.36 -13.39
N LYS A 157 -7.71 -13.06 -13.07
CA LYS A 157 -7.19 -11.96 -13.90
C LYS A 157 -5.76 -11.55 -13.52
N ILE A 158 -5.22 -12.10 -12.42
CA ILE A 158 -3.91 -11.72 -11.90
C ILE A 158 -2.84 -12.58 -12.56
N GLU A 159 -1.83 -11.94 -13.10
CA GLU A 159 -0.73 -12.56 -13.85
C GLU A 159 0.62 -12.02 -13.42
N ASN A 160 1.67 -12.82 -13.61
CA ASN A 160 3.04 -12.36 -13.37
C ASN A 160 3.37 -11.17 -14.30
N GLY A 161 4.09 -10.18 -13.77
CA GLY A 161 4.51 -8.99 -14.50
C GLY A 161 3.56 -7.79 -14.40
N GLN A 162 2.34 -7.98 -13.86
CA GLN A 162 1.43 -6.87 -13.57
C GLN A 162 2.03 -5.90 -12.56
N GLU A 163 1.75 -4.61 -12.76
CA GLU A 163 2.22 -3.54 -11.90
C GLU A 163 1.43 -3.50 -10.59
N VAL A 164 2.13 -3.19 -9.51
CA VAL A 164 1.57 -3.12 -8.16
C VAL A 164 2.00 -1.80 -7.53
N VAL A 165 1.01 -1.04 -7.08
CA VAL A 165 1.21 0.19 -6.29
C VAL A 165 1.01 -0.15 -4.82
N ILE A 166 1.96 0.20 -3.96
CA ILE A 166 2.01 -0.20 -2.55
C ILE A 166 2.03 1.03 -1.65
N ASN A 167 1.06 1.12 -0.75
CA ASN A 167 0.96 2.13 0.30
C ASN A 167 1.27 1.48 1.65
N ILE A 168 2.24 2.02 2.39
CA ILE A 168 2.64 1.49 3.70
C ILE A 168 1.89 2.24 4.80
N GLN A 169 1.33 1.51 5.76
CA GLN A 169 0.48 2.07 6.81
C GLN A 169 1.20 3.13 7.66
N ASN A 170 2.46 2.87 8.03
CA ASN A 170 3.27 3.78 8.85
C ASN A 170 3.89 4.94 8.06
N TYR A 171 3.68 5.00 6.74
CA TYR A 171 4.22 6.03 5.86
C TYR A 171 3.10 6.60 4.97
N PRO A 172 2.32 7.58 5.47
CA PRO A 172 1.18 8.13 4.75
C PRO A 172 1.53 8.62 3.34
N PRO A 173 0.70 8.32 2.32
CA PRO A 173 1.00 8.68 0.93
C PRO A 173 1.13 10.18 0.68
N SER A 174 0.45 11.03 1.47
CA SER A 174 0.52 12.49 1.38
C SER A 174 1.94 13.02 1.62
N ASP A 175 2.69 12.37 2.50
CA ASP A 175 4.02 12.83 2.91
C ASP A 175 5.12 12.01 2.22
N PHE A 176 4.94 10.70 2.12
CA PHE A 176 5.99 9.79 1.67
C PHE A 176 5.82 9.29 0.24
N GLY A 177 4.59 9.34 -0.30
CA GLY A 177 4.24 8.70 -1.56
C GLY A 177 4.02 7.19 -1.40
N TYR A 178 4.18 6.47 -2.50
CA TYR A 178 3.93 5.03 -2.60
C TYR A 178 5.12 4.29 -3.23
N LEU A 179 5.21 2.99 -3.02
CA LEU A 179 6.18 2.10 -3.66
C LEU A 179 5.56 1.50 -4.94
N THR A 180 6.40 1.19 -5.93
CA THR A 180 5.98 0.53 -7.17
C THR A 180 6.80 -0.74 -7.40
N GLY A 181 6.18 -1.73 -8.03
CA GLY A 181 6.84 -2.98 -8.40
C GLY A 181 5.98 -3.82 -9.32
N LYS A 182 6.43 -5.05 -9.57
CA LYS A 182 5.73 -6.02 -10.42
C LYS A 182 5.56 -7.36 -9.74
N ILE A 183 4.45 -8.03 -10.01
CA ILE A 183 4.23 -9.41 -9.55
C ILE A 183 5.32 -10.30 -10.13
N SER A 184 6.07 -10.97 -9.26
CA SER A 184 7.18 -11.86 -9.65
C SER A 184 6.77 -13.33 -9.61
N LYS A 185 5.94 -13.72 -8.64
CA LYS A 185 5.52 -15.11 -8.45
C LYS A 185 4.16 -15.18 -7.75
N ILE A 186 3.22 -15.91 -8.31
CA ILE A 186 1.94 -16.23 -7.69
C ILE A 186 2.04 -17.60 -7.00
N LEU A 187 1.53 -17.72 -5.77
CA LEU A 187 1.45 -18.99 -5.05
C LEU A 187 0.16 -19.73 -5.43
N PRO A 188 0.24 -21.02 -5.81
CA PRO A 188 -0.91 -21.79 -6.28
C PRO A 188 -1.86 -22.24 -5.15
N VAL A 189 -1.46 -22.06 -3.89
CA VAL A 189 -2.21 -22.55 -2.73
C VAL A 189 -2.82 -21.36 -1.98
N PRO A 190 -4.16 -21.25 -1.91
CA PRO A 190 -4.81 -20.23 -1.10
C PRO A 190 -4.69 -20.59 0.39
N LEU A 191 -4.48 -19.58 1.23
CA LEU A 191 -4.44 -19.68 2.68
C LEU A 191 -5.56 -18.80 3.25
N GLU A 192 -6.39 -19.37 4.13
CA GLU A 192 -7.51 -18.64 4.77
C GLU A 192 -8.45 -17.93 3.76
N GLY A 193 -8.65 -18.54 2.58
CA GLY A 193 -9.51 -17.98 1.52
C GLY A 193 -8.88 -16.84 0.71
N GLN A 194 -7.61 -16.50 0.96
CA GLN A 194 -6.84 -15.52 0.20
C GLN A 194 -5.75 -16.21 -0.64
N MET A 195 -5.49 -15.68 -1.83
CA MET A 195 -4.32 -16.02 -2.61
C MET A 195 -3.12 -15.16 -2.19
N GLN A 196 -1.93 -15.64 -2.53
CA GLN A 196 -0.69 -14.96 -2.19
C GLN A 196 0.20 -14.80 -3.43
N ALA A 197 0.91 -13.68 -3.51
CA ALA A 197 1.90 -13.44 -4.54
C ALA A 197 3.09 -12.67 -3.99
N TYR A 198 4.24 -12.81 -4.63
CA TYR A 198 5.44 -12.03 -4.37
C TYR A 198 5.55 -10.89 -5.37
N VAL A 199 6.07 -9.76 -4.91
CA VAL A 199 6.33 -8.57 -5.71
C VAL A 199 7.81 -8.28 -5.72
N LYS A 200 8.35 -7.94 -6.88
CA LYS A 200 9.69 -7.36 -7.02
C LYS A 200 9.52 -5.85 -7.20
N LEU A 201 10.05 -5.08 -6.25
CA LEU A 201 10.03 -3.62 -6.35
C LEU A 201 10.93 -3.13 -7.50
N ASP A 202 10.64 -1.94 -8.00
CA ASP A 202 11.42 -1.30 -9.07
C ASP A 202 12.81 -0.87 -8.60
N SER A 203 13.00 -0.73 -7.29
CA SER A 203 14.27 -0.40 -6.66
C SER A 203 14.71 -1.49 -5.67
N MET A 204 16.03 -1.65 -5.51
CA MET A 204 16.61 -2.52 -4.48
C MET A 204 16.38 -2.00 -3.05
N LYS A 205 15.95 -0.75 -2.90
CA LYS A 205 15.59 -0.14 -1.62
C LYS A 205 14.10 0.20 -1.63
N LEU A 206 13.52 0.48 -0.46
CA LEU A 206 12.16 1.00 -0.31
C LEU A 206 12.07 2.47 -0.76
N LYS A 207 12.36 2.72 -2.05
CA LYS A 207 12.32 4.04 -2.66
C LYS A 207 10.91 4.32 -3.18
N THR A 208 10.29 5.38 -2.67
CA THR A 208 8.95 5.80 -3.10
C THR A 208 8.99 6.52 -4.44
N ASN A 209 7.82 6.70 -5.06
CA ASN A 209 7.63 7.46 -6.30
C ASN A 209 8.09 8.93 -6.18
N THR A 210 8.09 9.50 -4.97
CA THR A 210 8.61 10.85 -4.68
C THR A 210 10.14 10.89 -4.52
N GLY A 211 10.79 9.73 -4.53
CA GLY A 211 12.23 9.58 -4.40
C GLY A 211 12.74 9.41 -2.97
N LYS A 212 11.85 9.44 -1.96
CA LYS A 212 12.22 9.20 -0.56
C LYS A 212 12.58 7.74 -0.34
N ILE A 213 13.56 7.48 0.52
CA ILE A 213 13.95 6.12 0.90
C ILE A 213 13.40 5.86 2.29
N LEU A 214 12.51 4.89 2.42
CA LEU A 214 11.97 4.48 3.71
C LEU A 214 12.98 3.57 4.42
N PRO A 215 13.18 3.70 5.74
CA PRO A 215 13.95 2.74 6.49
C PRO A 215 13.21 1.39 6.50
N LEU A 216 13.97 0.31 6.38
CA LEU A 216 13.41 -1.05 6.44
C LEU A 216 13.19 -1.43 7.90
N ASP A 217 11.93 -1.62 8.28
CA ASP A 217 11.58 -2.30 9.54
C ASP A 217 11.48 -3.81 9.30
N TYR A 218 11.56 -4.61 10.38
CA TYR A 218 11.48 -6.07 10.28
C TYR A 218 10.15 -6.57 9.69
N LEU A 219 9.09 -5.80 9.91
CA LEU A 219 7.75 -6.05 9.39
C LEU A 219 7.08 -4.71 9.09
N MET A 220 6.62 -4.55 7.86
CA MET A 220 5.86 -3.38 7.44
C MET A 220 4.58 -3.86 6.76
N GLU A 221 3.46 -3.28 7.16
CA GLU A 221 2.13 -3.64 6.63
C GLU A 221 1.53 -2.48 5.86
N GLY A 222 0.63 -2.79 4.93
CA GLY A 222 0.01 -1.79 4.09
C GLY A 222 -1.07 -2.34 3.18
N LYS A 223 -1.49 -1.49 2.23
CA LYS A 223 -2.42 -1.83 1.16
C LYS A 223 -1.72 -1.73 -0.19
N ALA A 224 -2.07 -2.63 -1.09
CA ALA A 224 -1.56 -2.64 -2.45
C ALA A 224 -2.72 -2.68 -3.45
N GLU A 225 -2.49 -2.08 -4.61
CA GLU A 225 -3.37 -2.15 -5.77
C GLU A 225 -2.65 -2.85 -6.90
N ILE A 226 -3.18 -4.00 -7.32
CA ILE A 226 -2.69 -4.76 -8.47
C ILE A 226 -3.38 -4.22 -9.72
N ILE A 227 -2.61 -3.71 -10.68
CA ILE A 227 -3.11 -3.15 -11.94
C ILE A 227 -3.36 -4.29 -12.93
N LEU A 228 -4.63 -4.56 -13.24
CA LEU A 228 -5.02 -5.64 -14.14
C LEU A 228 -4.91 -5.22 -15.62
N GLU A 229 -5.51 -4.08 -15.94
CA GLU A 229 -5.56 -3.55 -17.31
C GLU A 229 -5.61 -2.01 -17.28
N ASN A 230 -4.88 -1.38 -18.20
CA ASN A 230 -4.98 0.05 -18.47
C ASN A 230 -6.21 0.34 -19.35
N ARG A 231 -7.38 0.48 -18.73
CA ARG A 231 -8.62 0.87 -19.42
C ARG A 231 -8.84 2.37 -19.35
N THR A 232 -9.52 2.94 -20.35
CA THR A 232 -10.01 4.32 -20.29
C THR A 232 -11.38 4.37 -19.62
N ILE A 233 -11.78 5.55 -19.14
CA ILE A 233 -13.12 5.75 -18.56
C ILE A 233 -14.20 5.37 -19.57
N ALA A 234 -14.04 5.78 -20.84
CA ALA A 234 -14.98 5.41 -21.90
C ALA A 234 -15.11 3.89 -22.04
N LYS A 235 -13.99 3.14 -22.04
CA LYS A 235 -14.03 1.67 -22.11
C LYS A 235 -14.68 1.05 -20.87
N ARG A 236 -14.52 1.65 -19.69
CA ARG A 236 -15.16 1.16 -18.44
C ARG A 236 -16.68 1.37 -18.43
N ILE A 237 -17.16 2.50 -18.94
CA ILE A 237 -18.59 2.84 -18.97
C ILE A 237 -19.31 2.14 -20.13
N PHE A 238 -18.72 2.16 -21.33
CA PHE A 238 -19.37 1.70 -22.56
C PHE A 238 -18.94 0.30 -23.02
N GLY A 239 -17.89 -0.29 -22.42
CA GLY A 239 -17.37 -1.59 -22.84
C GLY A 239 -18.28 -2.78 -22.61
N ASN A 240 -19.36 -2.63 -21.82
CA ASN A 240 -20.40 -3.66 -21.70
C ASN A 240 -21.51 -3.51 -22.75
N ILE A 241 -21.55 -2.39 -23.49
CA ILE A 241 -22.61 -2.02 -24.43
C ILE A 241 -22.14 -2.19 -25.88
N LEU A 242 -20.84 -1.99 -26.13
CA LEU A 242 -20.19 -2.28 -27.41
C LEU A 242 -19.48 -3.64 -27.32
N PRO A 243 -19.88 -4.64 -28.14
CA PRO A 243 -19.27 -5.97 -28.14
C PRO A 243 -17.79 -5.94 -28.57
#